data_AF-A0AAN8DSE3-F1
#
_entry.id   AF-A0AAN8DSE3-F1
#
_cell.length_a   1.000
_cell.length_b   1.000
_cell.length_c   1.000
_cell.angle_alpha   90.00
_cell.angle_beta   90.00
_cell.angle_gamma   90.00
#
_symmetry.space_group_name_H-M   'P 1'
#
loop_
_entity.id
_entity.type
_entity.pdbx_description
1 polymer ?
#
loop_
_entity_poly.entity_id
_entity_poly.type
_entity_poly.pdbx_seq_one_letter_code
_entity_poly.pdbx_strand_id
1 'polypeptide(L)'
;MTLYYSLTTFIDYLGSFPVLLAAHNSRRFHRRVLMRVLEKCSLFEQFKKVVSGFVDTLTLSKNLHPKLKPLNRPYLVRYFLGGKYNAHNAVEKAKQLEELLNHWDPDNDDIEDVTDWI
;
A
#
# COMPACT_ATOMS: atom_id res chain seq x y z
N MET A 1 19.66 12.35 6.90
CA MET A 1 19.10 11.67 5.71
C MET A 1 18.22 12.66 4.96
N THR A 2 18.41 12.86 3.66
CA THR A 2 17.57 13.78 2.86
C THR A 2 16.42 13.01 2.20
N LEU A 3 15.33 13.69 1.84
CA LEU A 3 14.21 13.08 1.14
C LEU A 3 14.65 12.40 -0.17
N TYR A 4 15.53 13.06 -0.94
CA TYR A 4 16.09 12.51 -2.17
C TYR A 4 16.85 11.19 -1.91
N TYR A 5 17.71 11.15 -0.90
CA TYR A 5 18.46 9.96 -0.54
C TYR A 5 17.55 8.82 -0.08
N SER A 6 16.51 9.12 0.71
CA SER A 6 15.52 8.12 1.13
C SER A 6 14.73 7.55 -0.05
N LEU A 7 14.32 8.39 -1.01
CA LEU A 7 13.55 7.96 -2.17
C LEU A 7 14.37 7.14 -3.16
N THR A 8 15.62 7.54 -3.43
CA THR A 8 16.54 6.76 -4.28
C THR A 8 16.83 5.39 -3.66
N THR A 9 17.19 5.35 -2.37
CA THR A 9 17.40 4.08 -1.66
C THR A 9 16.14 3.20 -1.67
N PHE A 10 14.95 3.80 -1.57
CA PHE A 10 13.69 3.06 -1.66
C PHE A 10 13.45 2.49 -3.06
N ILE A 11 13.69 3.28 -4.12
CA ILE A 11 13.60 2.81 -5.51
C ILE A 11 14.57 1.67 -5.76
N ASP A 12 15.82 1.81 -5.31
CA ASP A 12 16.86 0.77 -5.43
C ASP A 12 16.45 -0.51 -4.69
N TYR A 13 15.84 -0.38 -3.51
CA TYR A 13 15.33 -1.51 -2.73
C TYR A 13 14.22 -2.29 -3.44
N LEU A 14 13.34 -1.63 -4.21
CA LEU A 14 12.29 -2.32 -4.98
C LEU A 14 12.87 -3.20 -6.10
N GLY A 15 14.14 -3.01 -6.45
CA GLY A 15 14.87 -3.87 -7.37
C GLY A 15 14.50 -3.62 -8.84
N SER A 16 14.67 -4.64 -9.68
CA SER A 16 14.56 -4.50 -11.14
C SER A 16 13.22 -4.94 -11.73
N PHE A 17 12.28 -5.41 -10.90
CA PHE A 17 10.98 -5.90 -11.37
C PHE A 17 9.87 -4.94 -10.96
N PRO A 18 8.89 -4.67 -11.84
CA PRO A 18 7.73 -3.87 -11.48
C PRO A 18 6.94 -4.52 -10.34
N VAL A 19 6.81 -3.83 -9.21
CA VAL A 19 6.00 -4.25 -8.07
C VAL A 19 4.70 -3.45 -7.96
N LEU A 20 3.70 -4.03 -7.29
CA LEU A 20 2.53 -3.30 -6.82
C LEU A 20 2.76 -2.83 -5.38
N LEU A 21 2.45 -1.56 -5.10
CA LEU A 21 2.51 -1.00 -3.74
C LEU A 21 1.14 -1.00 -3.08
N ALA A 22 0.94 -1.86 -2.10
CA ALA A 22 -0.28 -1.90 -1.31
C ALA A 22 -0.28 -0.83 -0.20
N ALA A 23 -1.34 -0.02 -0.15
CA ALA A 23 -1.56 0.89 0.97
C ALA A 23 -3.05 1.13 1.20
N HIS A 24 -3.43 1.26 2.46
CA HIS A 24 -4.83 1.50 2.80
C HIS A 24 -5.24 2.94 2.49
N ASN A 25 -6.32 3.11 1.73
CA ASN A 25 -6.79 4.40 1.24
C ASN A 25 -5.69 5.12 0.41
N SER A 26 -4.93 4.34 -0.37
CA SER A 26 -3.80 4.81 -1.17
C SER A 26 -4.24 5.89 -2.17
N ARG A 27 -5.40 5.72 -2.83
CA ARG A 27 -5.99 6.65 -3.81
C ARG A 27 -6.10 8.08 -3.30
N ARG A 28 -6.42 8.25 -2.02
CA ARG A 28 -6.66 9.56 -1.40
C ARG A 28 -5.45 10.14 -0.69
N PHE A 29 -4.49 9.31 -0.29
CA PHE A 29 -3.39 9.76 0.57
C PHE A 29 -2.02 9.31 0.09
N HIS A 30 -1.64 8.05 0.36
CA HIS A 30 -0.26 7.57 0.19
C HIS A 30 0.25 7.78 -1.23
N ARG A 31 -0.55 7.43 -2.25
CA ARG A 31 -0.20 7.63 -3.66
C ARG A 31 0.05 9.11 -3.95
N ARG A 32 -0.87 10.00 -3.57
CA ARG A 32 -0.76 11.45 -3.85
C ARG A 32 0.48 12.07 -3.21
N VAL A 33 0.79 11.69 -1.97
CA VAL A 33 1.97 12.18 -1.26
C VAL A 33 3.24 11.67 -1.94
N LEU A 34 3.31 10.36 -2.25
CA LEU A 34 4.48 9.74 -2.87
C LEU A 34 4.76 10.31 -4.26
N MET A 35 3.73 10.41 -5.11
CA MET A 35 3.85 11.00 -6.45
C MET A 35 4.37 12.44 -6.39
N ARG A 36 3.82 13.26 -5.49
CA ARG A 36 4.25 14.65 -5.33
C ARG A 36 5.72 14.78 -4.89
N VAL A 37 6.21 13.90 -4.03
CA VAL A 37 7.62 13.95 -3.60
C VAL A 37 8.56 13.39 -4.66
N LEU A 38 8.13 12.38 -5.42
CA LEU A 38 8.88 11.85 -6.56
C LEU A 38 9.06 12.91 -7.65
N GLU A 39 8.01 13.65 -7.99
CA GLU A 39 8.07 14.78 -8.94
C GLU A 39 9.04 15.87 -8.45
N LYS A 40 8.92 16.28 -7.18
CA LYS A 40 9.81 17.30 -6.58
C LYS A 40 11.29 16.89 -6.58
N CYS A 41 11.56 15.59 -6.54
CA CYS A 41 12.92 15.05 -6.56
C CYS A 41 13.37 14.62 -7.96
N SER A 42 12.56 14.81 -9.00
CA SER A 42 12.82 14.33 -10.37
C SER A 42 13.07 12.81 -10.46
N LEU A 43 12.42 12.03 -9.60
CA LEU A 43 12.58 10.57 -9.50
C LEU A 43 11.42 9.77 -10.11
N PHE A 44 10.39 10.45 -10.62
CA PHE A 44 9.18 9.79 -11.13
C PHE A 44 9.47 8.78 -12.26
N GLU A 45 10.31 9.13 -13.22
CA GLU A 45 10.68 8.22 -14.33
C GLU A 45 11.49 7.00 -13.88
N GLN A 46 12.27 7.12 -12.80
CA GLN A 46 12.97 5.97 -12.23
C GLN A 46 12.00 5.06 -11.48
N PHE A 47 11.09 5.67 -10.72
CA PHE A 47 10.07 4.95 -9.96
C PHE A 47 9.14 4.12 -10.86
N LYS A 48 8.67 4.66 -11.99
CA LYS A 48 7.83 3.94 -12.96
C LYS A 48 8.47 2.69 -13.56
N LYS A 49 9.80 2.56 -13.52
CA LYS A 49 10.49 1.35 -14.01
C LYS A 49 10.35 0.18 -13.04
N VAL A 50 10.13 0.47 -11.76
CA VAL A 50 10.16 -0.53 -10.69
C VAL A 50 8.82 -0.65 -9.97
N VAL A 51 7.84 0.23 -10.23
CA VAL A 51 6.48 0.14 -9.69
C VAL A 51 5.47 0.22 -10.83
N SER A 52 4.63 -0.81 -10.94
CA SER A 52 3.56 -0.88 -11.93
C SER A 52 2.27 -0.22 -11.47
N GLY A 53 1.99 -0.19 -10.18
CA GLY A 53 0.72 0.30 -9.67
C GLY A 53 0.62 0.37 -8.15
N PHE A 54 -0.53 0.86 -7.69
CA PHE A 54 -0.91 0.89 -6.27
C PHE A 54 -2.17 0.08 -6.03
N VAL A 55 -2.16 -0.77 -5.00
CA VAL A 55 -3.34 -1.51 -4.53
C VAL A 55 -3.99 -0.73 -3.38
N ASP A 56 -5.23 -0.27 -3.54
CA ASP A 56 -5.98 0.38 -2.46
C ASP A 56 -6.69 -0.66 -1.58
N THR A 57 -6.07 -1.01 -0.45
CA THR A 57 -6.60 -2.06 0.43
C THR A 57 -7.87 -1.67 1.18
N LEU A 58 -8.26 -0.38 1.18
CA LEU A 58 -9.59 0.03 1.66
C LEU A 58 -10.67 -0.33 0.64
N THR A 59 -10.37 -0.22 -0.65
CA THR A 59 -11.31 -0.67 -1.70
C THR A 59 -11.35 -2.19 -1.73
N LEU A 60 -10.19 -2.85 -1.64
CA LEU A 60 -10.11 -4.31 -1.58
C LEU A 60 -10.97 -4.89 -0.45
N SER A 61 -10.80 -4.38 0.78
CA SER A 61 -11.60 -4.84 1.92
C SER A 61 -13.10 -4.59 1.77
N LYS A 62 -13.55 -3.60 0.97
CA LYS A 62 -14.97 -3.42 0.64
C LYS A 62 -15.47 -4.48 -0.32
N ASN A 63 -14.67 -4.83 -1.33
CA ASN A 63 -15.03 -5.81 -2.34
C ASN A 63 -15.12 -7.21 -1.72
N LEU A 64 -14.11 -7.59 -0.93
CA LEU A 64 -14.06 -8.89 -0.25
C LEU A 64 -15.10 -9.02 0.88
N HIS A 65 -15.41 -7.92 1.57
CA HIS A 65 -16.28 -7.93 2.76
C HIS A 65 -17.36 -6.84 2.69
N PRO A 66 -18.29 -6.90 1.73
CA PRO A 66 -19.22 -5.80 1.43
C PRO A 66 -20.21 -5.50 2.58
N LYS A 67 -20.46 -6.49 3.44
CA LYS A 67 -21.35 -6.37 4.61
C LYS A 67 -20.62 -5.91 5.88
N LEU A 68 -19.29 -5.92 5.89
CA LEU A 68 -18.49 -5.60 7.07
C LEU A 68 -18.35 -4.08 7.22
N LYS A 69 -18.71 -3.56 8.39
CA LYS A 69 -18.53 -2.14 8.74
C LYS A 69 -18.17 -1.99 10.21
N PRO A 70 -17.27 -1.05 10.57
CA PRO A 70 -16.51 -0.16 9.69
C PRO A 70 -15.32 -0.86 9.00
N LEU A 71 -14.72 -0.25 7.96
CA LEU A 71 -13.55 -0.80 7.26
C LEU A 71 -12.28 0.03 7.48
N ASN A 72 -12.17 0.67 8.64
CA ASN A 72 -10.92 1.35 9.01
C ASN A 72 -9.87 0.31 9.47
N ARG A 73 -8.57 0.60 9.24
CA ARG A 73 -7.50 -0.36 9.57
C ARG A 73 -7.54 -0.90 11.01
N PRO A 74 -7.70 -0.09 12.07
CA PRO A 74 -7.73 -0.64 13.43
C PRO A 74 -8.84 -1.67 13.64
N TYR A 75 -10.01 -1.44 13.05
CA TYR A 75 -11.10 -2.40 13.10
C TYR A 75 -10.75 -3.68 12.33
N LEU A 76 -10.26 -3.56 11.10
CA LEU A 76 -9.91 -4.72 10.25
C LEU A 76 -8.87 -5.62 10.93
N VAL A 77 -7.81 -5.03 11.48
CA VAL A 77 -6.76 -5.77 12.21
C VAL A 77 -7.37 -6.51 13.40
N ARG A 78 -8.21 -5.84 14.20
CA ARG A 78 -8.87 -6.48 15.35
C ARG A 78 -9.82 -7.59 14.92
N TYR A 79 -10.57 -7.38 13.85
CA TYR A 79 -11.62 -8.29 13.39
C TYR A 79 -11.02 -9.57 12.78
N PHE A 80 -10.04 -9.44 11.88
CA PHE A 80 -9.46 -10.58 11.15
C PHE A 80 -8.29 -11.23 11.88
N LEU A 81 -7.44 -10.44 12.55
CA LEU A 81 -6.20 -10.96 13.15
C LEU A 81 -6.33 -11.17 14.67
N GLY A 82 -7.48 -10.84 15.28
CA GLY A 82 -7.70 -10.94 16.73
C GLY A 82 -6.77 -10.07 17.58
N GLY A 83 -5.91 -9.25 16.96
CA GLY A 83 -4.82 -8.54 17.60
C GLY A 83 -5.23 -7.19 18.22
N LYS A 84 -4.42 -6.72 19.18
CA LYS A 84 -4.46 -5.31 19.61
C LYS A 84 -3.82 -4.47 18.51
N TYR A 85 -4.57 -3.53 17.92
CA TYR A 85 -3.99 -2.57 16.99
C TYR A 85 -2.97 -1.69 17.72
N ASN A 86 -1.68 -1.94 17.49
CA ASN A 86 -0.59 -1.26 18.19
C ASN A 86 0.53 -0.85 17.22
N ALA A 87 0.18 -0.14 16.15
CA ALA A 87 1.17 0.31 15.16
C ALA A 87 1.69 1.71 15.49
N HIS A 88 2.89 1.77 16.05
CA HIS A 88 3.58 2.98 16.48
C HIS A 88 4.36 3.66 15.36
N ASN A 89 4.76 2.89 14.34
CA ASN A 89 5.55 3.39 13.22
C ASN A 89 5.04 2.89 11.85
N ALA A 90 5.62 3.42 10.77
CA ALA A 90 5.21 3.08 9.41
C ALA A 90 5.49 1.62 9.03
N VAL A 91 6.55 1.02 9.56
CA VAL A 91 6.93 -0.37 9.30
C VAL A 91 5.93 -1.33 9.92
N GLU A 92 5.53 -1.12 11.17
CA GLU A 92 4.48 -1.91 11.83
C GLU A 92 3.13 -1.78 11.11
N LYS A 93 2.81 -0.59 10.58
CA LYS A 93 1.61 -0.40 9.76
C LYS A 93 1.67 -1.20 8.45
N ALA A 94 2.85 -1.33 7.84
CA ALA A 94 3.03 -2.14 6.64
C ALA A 94 2.90 -3.64 6.94
N LYS A 95 3.54 -4.12 8.03
CA LYS A 95 3.45 -5.53 8.45
C LYS A 95 2.02 -5.97 8.79
N GLN A 96 1.26 -5.14 9.50
CA GLN A 96 -0.16 -5.42 9.76
C GLN A 96 -0.99 -5.47 8.48
N LEU A 97 -0.62 -4.68 7.47
CA LEU A 97 -1.32 -4.70 6.20
C LEU A 97 -0.98 -5.94 5.38
N GLU A 98 0.28 -6.37 5.41
CA GLU A 98 0.73 -7.65 4.85
C GLU A 98 0.00 -8.83 5.50
N GLU A 99 -0.09 -8.87 6.84
CA GLU A 99 -0.84 -9.91 7.56
C GLU A 99 -2.33 -9.93 7.16
N LEU A 100 -2.95 -8.77 6.98
CA LEU A 100 -4.33 -8.68 6.50
C LEU A 100 -4.48 -9.23 5.08
N LEU A 101 -3.59 -8.85 4.16
CA LEU A 101 -3.62 -9.35 2.77
C LEU A 101 -3.43 -10.87 2.73
N ASN A 102 -2.49 -11.40 3.49
CA ASN A 102 -2.26 -12.85 3.59
C ASN A 102 -3.47 -13.58 4.22
N HIS A 103 -4.17 -12.95 5.16
CA HIS A 103 -5.38 -13.53 5.75
C HIS A 103 -6.58 -13.50 4.78
N TRP A 104 -6.72 -12.44 3.99
CA TRP A 104 -7.78 -12.31 3.01
C TRP A 104 -7.58 -13.21 1.79
N ASP A 105 -6.32 -13.52 1.46
CA ASP A 105 -5.92 -14.34 0.33
C ASP A 105 -6.63 -13.95 -0.99
N PRO A 106 -6.54 -12.66 -1.40
CA PRO A 106 -7.20 -12.18 -2.61
C PRO A 106 -6.58 -12.82 -3.85
N ASP A 107 -7.41 -13.13 -4.85
CA ASP A 107 -6.90 -13.59 -6.13
C ASP A 107 -6.42 -12.43 -7.03
N ASN A 108 -5.97 -12.75 -8.24
CA ASN A 108 -5.47 -11.74 -9.16
C ASN A 108 -6.57 -10.76 -9.62
N ASP A 109 -7.81 -11.22 -9.76
CA ASP A 109 -8.92 -10.39 -10.24
C ASP A 109 -9.30 -9.38 -9.14
N ASP A 110 -9.34 -9.82 -7.87
CA ASP A 110 -9.53 -8.95 -6.70
C ASP A 110 -8.49 -7.82 -6.65
N ILE A 111 -7.22 -8.15 -6.94
CA ILE A 111 -6.11 -7.19 -6.94
C ILE A 111 -6.20 -6.25 -8.14
N GLU A 112 -6.51 -6.75 -9.34
CA GLU A 112 -6.64 -5.95 -10.56
C GLU A 112 -7.74 -4.90 -10.43
N ASP A 113 -8.91 -5.27 -9.90
CA ASP A 113 -10.08 -4.40 -9.71
C ASP A 113 -9.80 -3.15 -8.86
N VAL A 114 -8.81 -3.23 -7.97
CA VAL A 114 -8.46 -2.17 -7.03
C VAL A 114 -7.11 -1.53 -7.31
N THR A 115 -6.45 -1.93 -8.40
CA THR A 115 -5.14 -1.41 -8.79
C THR A 115 -5.29 -0.09 -9.55
N ASP A 116 -4.53 0.90 -9.12
CA ASP A 116 -4.29 2.13 -9.87
C ASP A 116 -2.92 2.05 -10.54
N TRP A 117 -2.89 1.89 -11.85
CA TRP A 117 -1.67 1.96 -12.66
C TRP A 117 -1.04 3.37 -12.62
N ILE A 118 0.29 3.43 -12.72
CA ILE A 118 1.10 4.67 -12.62
C ILE A 118 1.44 5.23 -14.00
#